data_AF-A5L403-F1
#
_entry.id   AF-A5L403-F1
#
_cell.length_a   1.000
_cell.length_b   1.000
_cell.length_c   1.000
_cell.angle_alpha   90.00
_cell.angle_beta   90.00
_cell.angle_gamma   90.00
#
_symmetry.space_group_name_H-M   'P 1'
#
loop_
_entity.id
_entity.type
_entity.pdbx_description
1 polymer ?
#
loop_
_entity_poly.entity_id
_entity_poly.type
_entity_poly.pdbx_seq_one_letter_code
_entity_poly.pdbx_strand_id
1 'polypeptide(L)'
;MQANLLRIDASVKGNDLKLVKSTILAPYSGTIATRFVSLGDVVNVGNPTLTLLASEGKEAFIGIPAHQMQKVTSLSAPSIRVGRDDYAVTLLNPGAMVDTQSRSVGLRYLFPEQSSVLEGQLAYLQFNEQVEEQGYWVPLTGLIDGLRGVWNIFVIGDGNKVERRSVQVLFANNQQAYVSGKGANILC
;
A
#
# COMPACT_ATOMS: atom_id res chain seq x y z
N MET A 1 -0.33 61.58 9.30
CA MET A 1 0.35 61.31 8.01
C MET A 1 0.83 59.87 7.83
N GLN A 2 1.24 59.16 8.88
CA GLN A 2 1.75 57.77 8.77
C GLN A 2 0.73 56.75 8.23
N ALA A 3 -0.56 56.88 8.57
CA ALA A 3 -1.60 55.95 8.07
C ALA A 3 -1.81 56.00 6.54
N ASN A 4 -1.63 57.16 5.90
CA ASN A 4 -1.76 57.28 4.44
C ASN A 4 -0.57 56.64 3.71
N LEU A 5 0.64 56.76 4.27
CA LEU A 5 1.84 56.11 3.73
C LEU A 5 1.73 54.59 3.82
N LEU A 6 1.27 54.06 4.97
CA LEU A 6 1.02 52.62 5.15
C LEU A 6 -0.03 52.09 4.16
N ARG A 7 -1.09 52.87 3.88
CA ARG A 7 -2.12 52.47 2.90
C ARG A 7 -1.58 52.41 1.48
N ILE A 8 -0.76 53.38 1.08
CA ILE A 8 -0.15 53.42 -0.25
C ILE A 8 0.87 52.28 -0.40
N ASP A 9 1.71 52.05 0.60
CA ASP A 9 2.68 50.94 0.63
C ASP A 9 1.98 49.58 0.52
N ALA A 10 0.87 49.37 1.25
CA ALA A 10 0.06 48.17 1.13
C ALA A 10 -0.54 47.98 -0.27
N SER A 11 -0.95 49.07 -0.93
CA SER A 11 -1.47 49.04 -2.30
C SER A 11 -0.40 48.66 -3.32
N VAL A 12 0.81 49.22 -3.20
CA VAL A 12 1.96 48.88 -4.05
C VAL A 12 2.32 47.40 -3.89
N LYS A 13 2.51 46.93 -2.66
CA LYS A 13 2.79 45.51 -2.36
C LYS A 13 1.70 44.58 -2.90
N GLY A 14 0.44 45.01 -2.82
CA GLY A 14 -0.69 44.25 -3.38
C GLY A 14 -0.63 44.12 -4.90
N ASN A 15 -0.24 45.19 -5.60
CA ASN A 15 -0.08 45.16 -7.06
C ASN A 15 1.16 44.37 -7.49
N ASP A 16 2.28 44.47 -6.76
CA ASP A 16 3.47 43.67 -7.01
C ASP A 16 3.17 42.17 -6.88
N LEU A 17 2.41 41.78 -5.84
CA LEU A 17 1.99 40.39 -5.66
C LEU A 17 1.10 39.90 -6.82
N LYS A 18 0.21 40.75 -7.35
CA LYS A 18 -0.60 40.42 -8.53
C LYS A 18 0.25 40.23 -9.78
N LEU A 19 1.29 41.03 -9.95
CA LEU A 19 2.22 40.91 -11.06
C LEU A 19 3.05 39.62 -10.95
N VAL A 20 3.56 39.30 -9.77
CA VAL A 20 4.29 38.04 -9.54
C VAL A 20 3.37 36.83 -9.79
N LYS A 21 2.12 36.88 -9.32
CA LYS A 21 1.15 35.79 -9.50
C LYS A 21 0.57 35.69 -10.92
N SER A 22 0.82 36.66 -11.81
CA SER A 22 0.38 36.56 -13.21
C SER A 22 1.23 35.59 -14.03
N THR A 23 2.42 35.23 -13.52
CA THR A 23 3.30 34.23 -14.11
C THR A 23 3.30 32.99 -13.23
N ILE A 24 2.86 31.86 -13.78
CA ILE A 24 2.88 30.57 -13.08
C ILE A 24 4.28 29.97 -13.25
N LEU A 25 5.01 29.84 -12.15
CA LEU A 25 6.29 29.15 -12.10
C LEU A 25 6.09 27.74 -11.54
N ALA A 26 6.85 26.78 -12.06
CA ALA A 26 6.86 25.43 -11.53
C ALA A 26 7.46 25.44 -10.10
N PRO A 27 6.77 24.87 -9.10
CA PRO A 27 7.27 24.85 -7.73
C PRO A 27 8.39 23.82 -7.51
N TYR A 28 8.58 22.89 -8.46
CA TYR A 28 9.60 21.84 -8.43
C TYR A 28 9.91 21.34 -9.84
N SER A 29 11.01 20.60 -9.99
CA SER A 29 11.39 19.93 -11.23
C SER A 29 10.44 18.78 -11.56
N GLY A 30 9.94 18.76 -12.78
CA GLY A 30 8.94 17.79 -13.18
C GLY A 30 8.65 17.75 -14.67
N THR A 31 7.75 16.85 -15.06
CA THR A 31 7.21 16.75 -16.42
C THR A 31 5.74 17.12 -16.41
N ILE A 32 5.29 17.91 -17.40
CA ILE A 32 3.87 18.25 -17.54
C ILE A 32 3.12 17.00 -18.02
N ALA A 33 2.24 16.45 -17.17
CA ALA A 33 1.38 15.33 -17.54
C ALA A 33 0.19 15.77 -18.39
N THR A 34 -0.48 16.83 -17.94
CA THR A 34 -1.71 17.32 -18.57
C THR A 34 -1.70 18.83 -18.60
N ARG A 35 -2.19 19.39 -19.70
CA ARG A 35 -2.43 20.83 -19.86
C ARG A 35 -3.93 21.03 -20.11
N PHE A 36 -4.56 21.87 -19.30
CA PHE A 36 -6.01 22.10 -19.35
C PHE A 36 -6.40 23.37 -20.10
N VAL A 37 -5.44 24.26 -20.38
CA VAL A 37 -5.70 25.58 -20.99
C VAL A 37 -4.72 25.87 -22.12
N SER A 38 -5.19 26.59 -23.13
CA SER A 38 -4.44 27.01 -24.30
C SER A 38 -4.09 28.50 -24.27
N LEU A 39 -3.25 28.93 -25.21
CA LEU A 39 -2.96 30.35 -25.37
C LEU A 39 -4.25 31.09 -25.75
N GLY A 40 -4.59 32.17 -25.04
CA GLY A 40 -5.79 32.96 -25.28
C GLY A 40 -7.00 32.58 -24.43
N ASP A 41 -6.92 31.48 -23.67
CA ASP A 41 -7.97 31.11 -22.73
C ASP A 41 -7.98 32.05 -21.53
N VAL A 42 -9.19 32.43 -21.09
CA VAL A 42 -9.39 33.20 -19.85
C VAL A 42 -9.51 32.24 -18.69
N VAL A 43 -8.58 32.33 -17.74
CA VAL A 43 -8.54 31.48 -16.54
C VAL A 43 -9.05 32.23 -15.31
N ASN A 44 -9.90 31.57 -14.52
CA ASN A 44 -10.34 32.08 -13.23
C ASN A 44 -9.44 31.57 -12.10
N VAL A 45 -9.41 32.29 -10.99
CA VAL A 45 -8.70 31.85 -9.78
C VAL A 45 -9.25 30.50 -9.32
N GLY A 46 -8.35 29.55 -9.06
CA GLY A 46 -8.68 28.20 -8.63
C GLY A 46 -8.87 27.19 -9.76
N ASN A 47 -8.89 27.61 -11.02
CA ASN A 47 -8.95 26.66 -12.15
C ASN A 47 -7.57 25.99 -12.36
N PRO A 48 -7.49 24.65 -12.40
CA PRO A 48 -6.25 23.96 -12.71
C PRO A 48 -5.82 24.26 -14.14
N THR A 49 -4.57 24.69 -14.31
CA THR A 49 -3.99 25.04 -15.61
C THR A 49 -3.20 23.87 -16.21
N LEU A 50 -2.46 23.17 -15.35
CA LEU A 50 -1.61 22.05 -15.70
C LEU A 50 -1.46 21.09 -14.52
N THR A 51 -1.18 19.83 -14.82
CA THR A 51 -0.71 18.83 -13.86
C THR A 51 0.78 18.59 -14.09
N LEU A 52 1.58 18.79 -13.05
CA LEU A 52 3.02 18.56 -13.06
C LEU A 52 3.34 17.30 -12.26
N LEU A 53 4.11 16.39 -12.84
CA LEU A 53 4.62 15.21 -12.16
C LEU A 53 6.06 15.45 -11.73
N ALA A 54 6.35 15.28 -10.45
CA ALA A 54 7.71 15.42 -9.94
C ALA A 54 8.65 14.40 -10.60
N SER A 55 9.86 14.85 -10.96
CA SER A 55 10.87 13.96 -11.56
C SER A 55 11.59 13.09 -10.52
N GLU A 56 11.62 13.54 -9.27
CA GLU A 56 12.36 12.95 -8.16
C GLU A 56 11.42 12.66 -6.99
N GLY A 57 11.90 11.84 -6.05
CA GLY A 57 11.13 11.53 -4.84
C GLY A 57 9.85 10.74 -5.10
N LYS A 58 9.93 9.70 -5.94
CA LYS A 58 8.78 8.81 -6.20
C LYS A 58 8.40 8.06 -4.93
N GLU A 59 7.10 7.93 -4.69
CA GLU A 59 6.58 7.32 -3.47
C GLU A 59 5.52 6.27 -3.76
N ALA A 60 5.45 5.26 -2.89
CA ALA A 60 4.33 4.33 -2.80
C ALA A 60 3.50 4.64 -1.56
N PHE A 61 2.18 4.67 -1.72
CA PHE A 61 1.22 4.68 -0.63
C PHE A 61 0.64 3.28 -0.44
N ILE A 62 0.83 2.69 0.74
CA ILE A 62 0.42 1.31 1.03
C ILE A 62 -0.47 1.28 2.27
N GLY A 63 -1.70 0.78 2.11
CA GLY A 63 -2.62 0.56 3.22
C GLY A 63 -2.30 -0.75 3.94
N ILE A 64 -1.95 -0.65 5.23
CA ILE A 64 -1.58 -1.78 6.07
C ILE A 64 -2.69 -2.03 7.11
N PRO A 65 -3.23 -3.25 7.22
CA PRO A 65 -4.17 -3.58 8.28
C PRO A 65 -3.58 -3.30 9.67
N ALA A 66 -4.37 -2.72 10.58
CA ALA A 66 -3.88 -2.30 11.91
C ALA A 66 -3.18 -3.43 12.70
N HIS A 67 -3.63 -4.69 12.57
CA HIS A 67 -3.04 -5.84 13.25
C HIS A 67 -1.64 -6.24 12.73
N GLN A 68 -1.28 -5.85 11.50
CA GLN A 68 0.04 -6.12 10.90
C GLN A 68 1.02 -4.95 11.07
N MET A 69 0.55 -3.80 11.57
CA MET A 69 1.34 -2.58 11.66
C MET A 69 2.67 -2.78 12.39
N GLN A 70 2.65 -3.46 13.54
CA GLN A 70 3.85 -3.65 14.35
C GLN A 70 4.94 -4.44 13.60
N LYS A 71 4.53 -5.42 12.79
CA LYS A 71 5.44 -6.23 11.95
C LYS A 71 5.99 -5.42 10.77
N VAL A 72 5.15 -4.60 10.15
CA VAL A 72 5.56 -3.77 9.00
C VAL A 72 6.51 -2.65 9.44
N THR A 73 6.25 -2.00 10.57
CA THR A 73 7.12 -0.93 11.09
C THR A 73 8.45 -1.43 11.64
N SER A 74 8.57 -2.73 11.95
CA SER A 74 9.83 -3.33 12.43
C SER A 74 10.73 -3.85 11.29
N LEU A 75 10.29 -3.77 10.03
CA LEU A 75 11.11 -4.13 8.87
C LEU A 75 12.33 -3.20 8.77
N SER A 76 13.52 -3.78 8.84
CA SER A 76 14.79 -3.06 8.68
C SER A 76 15.06 -2.67 7.22
N ALA A 77 14.63 -3.50 6.27
CA ALA A 77 14.84 -3.31 4.83
C ALA A 77 13.55 -3.65 4.07
N PRO A 78 12.55 -2.75 4.04
CA PRO A 78 11.31 -2.99 3.32
C PRO A 78 11.56 -3.06 1.80
N SER A 79 10.91 -4.04 1.16
CA SER A 79 10.94 -4.25 -0.29
C SER A 79 9.53 -4.04 -0.86
N ILE A 80 9.42 -3.25 -1.92
CA ILE A 80 8.18 -3.06 -2.66
C ILE A 80 8.34 -3.62 -4.07
N ARG A 81 7.41 -4.48 -4.46
CA ARG A 81 7.28 -4.95 -5.84
C ARG A 81 6.41 -4.02 -6.65
N VAL A 82 6.88 -3.62 -7.82
CA VAL A 82 6.09 -2.92 -8.84
C VAL A 82 6.25 -3.68 -10.16
N GLY A 83 5.15 -4.23 -10.69
CA GLY A 83 5.22 -5.12 -11.84
C GLY A 83 6.02 -6.39 -11.55
N ARG A 84 7.22 -6.51 -12.16
CA ARG A 84 8.14 -7.65 -11.98
C ARG A 84 9.41 -7.30 -11.20
N ASP A 85 9.60 -6.03 -10.90
CA ASP A 85 10.81 -5.52 -10.28
C ASP A 85 10.56 -5.27 -8.78
N ASP A 86 11.57 -5.59 -7.98
CA ASP A 86 11.55 -5.39 -6.53
C ASP A 86 12.51 -4.23 -6.19
N TYR A 87 12.04 -3.26 -5.40
CA TYR A 87 12.78 -2.06 -5.03
C TYR A 87 12.99 -2.03 -3.52
N ALA A 88 14.24 -1.79 -3.10
CA ALA A 88 14.55 -1.42 -1.73
C ALA A 88 14.06 0.01 -1.47
N VAL A 89 13.17 0.18 -0.50
CA VAL A 89 12.51 1.46 -0.23
C VAL A 89 12.78 1.94 1.18
N THR A 90 12.55 3.23 1.43
CA THR A 90 12.67 3.83 2.77
C THR A 90 11.30 4.26 3.27
N LEU A 91 10.92 3.87 4.48
CA LEU A 91 9.68 4.34 5.10
C LEU A 91 9.79 5.84 5.39
N LEU A 92 8.92 6.64 4.76
CA LEU A 92 8.80 8.07 5.01
C LEU A 92 7.86 8.26 6.20
N ASN A 93 8.45 8.67 7.33
CA ASN A 93 7.83 9.18 8.56
C ASN A 93 6.43 8.60 8.88
N PRO A 94 6.29 7.68 9.85
CA PRO A 94 5.04 6.97 10.14
C PRO A 94 4.00 7.89 10.82
N GLY A 95 3.56 8.93 10.13
CA GLY A 95 2.36 9.71 10.45
C GLY A 95 1.15 8.84 10.14
N ALA A 96 0.86 7.89 11.03
CA ALA A 96 -0.20 6.91 10.89
C ALA A 96 -1.56 7.60 10.94
N MET A 97 -2.10 8.02 9.80
CA MET A 97 -3.52 8.36 9.72
C MET A 97 -4.28 7.05 9.52
N VAL A 98 -5.01 6.63 10.57
CA VAL A 98 -5.88 5.45 10.50
C VAL A 98 -7.10 5.83 9.67
N ASP A 99 -7.31 5.11 8.57
CA ASP A 99 -8.59 5.17 7.87
C ASP A 99 -9.62 4.37 8.69
N THR A 100 -10.61 5.09 9.23
CA THR A 100 -11.62 4.51 10.12
C THR A 100 -12.64 3.62 9.40
N GLN A 101 -12.75 3.72 8.06
CA GLN A 101 -13.63 2.87 7.27
C GLN A 101 -12.98 1.52 6.95
N SER A 102 -11.71 1.53 6.52
CA SER A 102 -10.99 0.30 6.14
C SER A 102 -10.22 -0.36 7.28
N ARG A 103 -10.07 0.33 8.43
CA ARG A 103 -9.19 -0.09 9.55
C ARG A 103 -7.75 -0.34 9.12
N SER A 104 -7.31 0.30 8.04
CA SER A 104 -5.92 0.28 7.58
C SER A 104 -5.22 1.60 7.90
N VAL A 105 -3.92 1.52 8.12
CA VAL A 105 -3.04 2.68 8.23
C VAL A 105 -2.31 2.85 6.91
N GLY A 106 -2.35 4.05 6.34
CA GLY A 106 -1.54 4.37 5.17
C GLY A 106 -0.09 4.65 5.55
N LEU A 107 0.84 3.93 4.94
CA LEU A 107 2.28 4.18 5.03
C LEU A 107 2.82 4.68 3.69
N ARG A 108 3.77 5.61 3.75
CA ARG A 108 4.45 6.17 2.58
C ARG A 108 5.87 5.64 2.51
N TYR A 109 6.28 5.16 1.34
CA TYR A 109 7.61 4.64 1.10
C TYR A 109 8.27 5.39 -0.04
N LEU A 110 9.49 5.86 0.17
CA LEU A 110 10.34 6.51 -0.83
C LEU A 110 11.07 5.46 -1.65
N PHE A 111 10.98 5.57 -2.97
CA PHE A 111 11.80 4.79 -3.89
C PHE A 111 13.18 5.43 -4.08
N PRO A 112 14.19 4.64 -4.52
CA PRO A 112 15.45 5.19 -4.99
C PRO A 112 15.23 6.15 -6.17
N GLU A 113 16.07 7.18 -6.28
CA GLU A 113 15.98 8.21 -7.32
C GLU A 113 15.95 7.64 -8.75
N GLN A 114 16.69 6.56 -9.00
CA GLN A 114 16.77 5.91 -10.32
C GLN A 114 15.72 4.81 -10.55
N SER A 115 14.58 4.89 -9.86
CA SER A 115 13.49 3.93 -10.06
C SER A 115 12.73 4.19 -11.37
N SER A 116 12.53 3.13 -12.16
CA SER A 116 11.72 3.14 -13.40
C SER A 116 10.21 3.15 -13.14
N VAL A 117 9.78 3.27 -11.88
CA VAL A 117 8.39 3.26 -11.45
C VAL A 117 7.63 4.44 -12.08
N LEU A 118 6.42 4.19 -12.55
CA LEU A 118 5.52 5.20 -13.09
C LEU A 118 4.38 5.47 -12.10
N GLU A 119 3.87 6.70 -12.13
CA GLU A 119 2.67 7.05 -11.36
C GLU A 119 1.48 6.18 -11.77
N GLY A 120 0.67 5.78 -10.78
CA GLY A 120 -0.52 4.96 -10.99
C GLY A 120 -0.25 3.45 -11.07
N GLN A 121 1.00 3.00 -11.03
CA GLN A 121 1.29 1.57 -10.96
C GLN A 121 0.94 0.98 -9.58
N LEU A 122 0.48 -0.28 -9.59
CA LEU A 122 0.24 -1.03 -8.36
C LEU A 122 1.57 -1.46 -7.72
N ALA A 123 1.67 -1.21 -6.42
CA ALA A 123 2.82 -1.50 -5.59
C ALA A 123 2.43 -2.48 -4.46
N TYR A 124 3.27 -3.49 -4.22
CA TYR A 124 3.04 -4.51 -3.19
C TYR A 124 4.20 -4.53 -2.19
N LEU A 125 3.93 -4.22 -0.92
CA LEU A 125 4.90 -4.40 0.15
C LEU A 125 5.08 -5.89 0.44
N GLN A 126 6.33 -6.35 0.44
CA GLN A 126 6.68 -7.72 0.76
C GLN A 126 7.18 -7.83 2.19
N PHE A 127 6.60 -8.74 2.96
CA PHE A 127 7.10 -9.11 4.27
C PHE A 127 6.69 -10.55 4.59
N ASN A 128 7.50 -11.21 5.41
CA ASN A 128 7.20 -12.55 5.89
C ASN A 128 6.40 -12.44 7.19
N GLU A 129 5.34 -13.23 7.28
CA GLU A 129 4.55 -13.38 8.49
C GLU A 129 4.72 -14.81 9.02
N GLN A 130 5.28 -14.93 10.22
CA GLN A 130 5.24 -16.18 10.96
C GLN A 130 3.94 -16.25 11.75
N VAL A 131 3.22 -17.35 11.59
CA VAL A 131 2.00 -17.67 12.32
C VAL A 131 2.29 -18.92 13.15
N GLU A 132 2.37 -18.76 14.47
CA GLU A 132 2.60 -19.88 15.39
C GLU A 132 1.28 -20.56 15.73
N GLU A 133 0.86 -21.48 14.86
CA GLU A 133 -0.27 -22.37 15.13
C GLU A 133 0.16 -23.84 15.00
N GLN A 134 -0.39 -24.70 15.87
CA GLN A 134 -0.16 -26.14 15.78
C GLN A 134 -1.00 -26.75 14.66
N GLY A 135 -0.35 -27.52 13.79
CA GLY A 135 -1.01 -28.15 12.66
C GLY A 135 -0.07 -29.05 11.86
N TYR A 136 -0.61 -29.58 10.77
CA TYR A 136 0.07 -30.52 9.88
C TYR A 136 -0.07 -30.07 8.44
N TRP A 137 0.95 -30.32 7.64
CA TRP A 137 0.87 -30.17 6.19
C TRP A 137 0.26 -31.41 5.57
N VAL A 138 -0.78 -31.21 4.76
CA VAL A 138 -1.42 -32.28 3.98
C VAL A 138 -1.45 -31.87 2.50
N PRO A 139 -1.29 -32.82 1.55
CA PRO A 139 -1.50 -32.53 0.13
C PRO A 139 -2.92 -32.03 -0.11
N LEU A 140 -3.09 -31.07 -1.03
CA LEU A 140 -4.43 -30.59 -1.41
C LEU A 140 -5.34 -31.73 -1.89
N THR A 141 -4.77 -32.74 -2.55
CA THR A 141 -5.52 -33.92 -3.02
C THR A 141 -6.05 -34.81 -1.89
N GLY A 142 -5.57 -34.62 -0.65
CA GLY A 142 -6.07 -35.31 0.53
C GLY A 142 -7.24 -34.61 1.23
N LEU A 143 -7.53 -33.35 0.85
CA LEU A 143 -8.65 -32.58 1.37
C LEU A 143 -9.93 -32.89 0.63
N ILE A 144 -11.00 -33.14 1.39
CA ILE A 144 -12.31 -33.50 0.87
C ILE A 144 -13.34 -32.57 1.46
N ASP A 145 -14.18 -32.02 0.60
CA ASP A 145 -15.26 -31.14 1.02
C ASP A 145 -16.27 -31.92 1.88
N GLY A 146 -16.63 -31.33 3.01
CA GLY A 146 -17.53 -31.91 3.98
C GLY A 146 -18.93 -31.33 3.93
N LEU A 147 -19.75 -31.74 4.89
CA LEU A 147 -21.07 -31.14 5.08
C LEU A 147 -20.90 -29.75 5.73
N ARG A 148 -21.54 -28.73 5.13
CA ARG A 148 -21.63 -27.36 5.66
C ARG A 148 -20.29 -26.59 5.72
N GLY A 149 -19.40 -26.82 4.75
CA GLY A 149 -18.19 -25.98 4.56
C GLY A 149 -17.03 -26.32 5.51
N VAL A 150 -17.00 -27.54 6.04
CA VAL A 150 -15.90 -28.04 6.86
C VAL A 150 -15.06 -29.01 6.03
N TRP A 151 -13.74 -28.91 6.11
CA TRP A 151 -12.84 -29.81 5.37
C TRP A 151 -12.63 -31.12 6.12
N ASN A 152 -12.47 -32.22 5.38
CA ASN A 152 -12.15 -33.53 5.94
C ASN A 152 -10.90 -34.11 5.28
N ILE A 153 -10.21 -34.96 6.02
CA ILE A 153 -9.16 -35.85 5.52
C ILE A 153 -9.50 -37.30 5.92
N PHE A 154 -8.98 -38.25 5.17
CA PHE A 154 -8.96 -39.65 5.58
C PHE A 154 -7.58 -40.03 6.09
N VAL A 155 -7.54 -40.68 7.24
CA VAL A 155 -6.31 -41.20 7.84
C VAL A 155 -6.47 -42.69 8.13
N ILE A 156 -5.35 -43.41 8.18
CA ILE A 156 -5.34 -44.80 8.62
C ILE A 156 -5.16 -44.78 10.14
N GLY A 157 -6.22 -45.18 10.86
CA GLY A 157 -6.21 -45.34 12.30
C GLY A 157 -5.75 -46.73 12.72
N ASP A 158 -5.87 -47.02 14.03
CA ASP A 158 -5.45 -48.29 14.60
C ASP A 158 -6.19 -49.48 13.96
N GLY A 159 -5.47 -50.58 13.76
CA GLY A 159 -6.02 -51.77 13.10
C GLY A 159 -6.21 -51.64 11.59
N ASN A 160 -5.49 -50.71 10.95
CA ASN A 160 -5.48 -50.49 9.50
C ASN A 160 -6.86 -50.12 8.93
N LYS A 161 -7.64 -49.35 9.71
CA LYS A 161 -8.97 -48.88 9.33
C LYS A 161 -8.93 -47.42 8.91
N VAL A 162 -9.67 -47.09 7.86
CA VAL A 162 -9.78 -45.72 7.37
C VAL A 162 -10.76 -44.94 8.25
N GLU A 163 -10.31 -43.80 8.77
CA GLU A 163 -11.09 -42.88 9.59
C GLU A 163 -11.23 -41.53 8.90
N ARG A 164 -12.43 -40.96 8.91
CA ARG A 164 -12.65 -39.57 8.47
C ARG A 164 -12.41 -38.63 9.64
N ARG A 165 -11.52 -37.64 9.46
CA ARG A 165 -11.26 -36.58 10.44
C ARG A 165 -11.59 -35.22 9.86
N SER A 166 -12.35 -34.44 10.61
CA SER A 166 -12.65 -33.05 10.28
C SER A 166 -11.46 -32.17 10.64
N VAL A 167 -11.08 -31.27 9.74
CA VAL A 167 -9.94 -30.36 9.91
C VAL A 167 -10.32 -28.93 9.53
N GLN A 168 -9.63 -27.96 10.11
CA GLN A 168 -9.67 -26.56 9.73
C GLN A 168 -8.44 -26.24 8.88
N VAL A 169 -8.64 -25.62 7.72
CA VAL A 169 -7.54 -25.11 6.89
C VAL A 169 -7.13 -23.74 7.42
N LEU A 170 -5.88 -23.61 7.85
CA LEU A 170 -5.31 -22.36 8.35
C LEU A 170 -4.59 -21.60 7.23
N PHE A 171 -3.93 -22.33 6.33
CA PHE A 171 -3.24 -21.79 5.17
C PHE A 171 -3.23 -22.82 4.04
N ALA A 172 -3.23 -22.38 2.79
CA ALA A 172 -3.04 -23.26 1.64
C ALA A 172 -2.22 -22.56 0.57
N ASN A 173 -1.32 -23.32 -0.05
CA ASN A 173 -0.61 -22.91 -1.26
C ASN A 173 -1.03 -23.81 -2.43
N ASN A 174 -0.33 -23.75 -3.57
CA ASN A 174 -0.69 -24.50 -4.77
C ASN A 174 -0.51 -26.03 -4.68
N GLN A 175 0.12 -26.55 -3.63
CA GLN A 175 0.45 -27.98 -3.49
C GLN A 175 -0.11 -28.61 -2.21
N GLN A 176 -0.07 -27.87 -1.10
CA GLN A 176 -0.36 -28.37 0.24
C GLN A 176 -1.19 -27.36 1.03
N ALA A 177 -1.91 -27.87 2.02
CA ALA A 177 -2.64 -27.10 3.00
C ALA A 177 -2.09 -27.37 4.40
N TYR A 178 -1.95 -26.31 5.19
CA TYR A 178 -1.68 -26.37 6.61
C TYR A 178 -3.00 -26.46 7.36
N VAL A 179 -3.21 -27.56 8.06
CA VAL A 179 -4.48 -27.89 8.72
C VAL A 179 -4.32 -28.12 10.20
N SER A 180 -5.34 -27.74 10.96
CA SER A 180 -5.45 -27.94 12.40
C SER A 180 -6.69 -28.79 12.72
N GLY A 181 -6.61 -29.64 13.74
CA GLY A 181 -7.73 -30.46 14.19
C GLY A 181 -7.54 -30.92 15.63
N LYS A 182 -8.59 -30.81 16.46
CA LYS A 182 -8.58 -31.37 17.82
C LYS A 182 -8.46 -32.90 17.75
N GLY A 183 -7.38 -33.45 18.30
CA GLY A 183 -7.12 -34.90 18.36
C GLY A 183 -6.43 -35.49 17.13
N ALA A 184 -5.95 -34.66 16.21
CA ALA A 184 -5.30 -35.11 15.00
C ALA A 184 -3.82 -35.45 15.28
N ASN A 185 -3.54 -36.61 15.89
CA ASN A 185 -2.26 -37.28 15.63
C ASN A 185 -2.33 -37.76 14.18
N ILE A 186 -1.88 -36.89 13.26
CA ILE A 186 -1.70 -37.20 11.85
C ILE A 186 -0.24 -37.66 11.76
N LEU A 187 0.02 -38.88 12.19
CA LEU A 187 1.32 -39.50 11.95
C LEU A 187 1.35 -39.89 10.47
N CYS A 188 2.27 -39.28 9.73
CA CYS A 188 2.69 -39.74 8.41
C CYS A 188 3.56 -40.99 8.55
#